data_AF-A0A936JKP2-F1
#
_entry.id   AF-A0A936JKP2-F1
#
_cell.length_a   1.000
_cell.length_b   1.000
_cell.length_c   1.000
_cell.angle_alpha   90.00
_cell.angle_beta   90.00
_cell.angle_gamma   90.00
#
_symmetry.space_group_name_H-M   'P 1'
#
loop_
_entity.id
_entity.type
_entity.pdbx_description
1 polymer ?
#
loop_
_entity_poly.entity_id
_entity_poly.type
_entity_poly.pdbx_seq_one_letter_code
_entity_poly.pdbx_strand_id
1 'polypeptide(L)'
;MTDVFTTFSEVYLALEQYVRSVGAPPRQISLPSVLYFQLLEIQAEQAMLADSEFPCYIYLTTEYGDIPVLLDDQLEDNYISLE
;
A
#
# COMPACT_ATOMS: atom_id res chain seq x y z
N MET A 1 1.81 -13.96 12.69
CA MET A 1 1.62 -13.71 11.26
C MET A 1 1.03 -12.31 11.20
N THR A 2 1.85 -11.31 10.93
CA THR A 2 1.40 -9.91 10.86
C THR A 2 0.72 -9.75 9.52
N ASP A 3 -0.59 -9.53 9.53
CA ASP A 3 -1.37 -9.34 8.30
C ASP A 3 -1.08 -7.93 7.73
N VAL A 4 -1.05 -7.78 6.41
CA VAL A 4 -0.90 -6.49 5.70
C VAL A 4 -1.88 -5.47 6.27
N PHE A 5 -3.12 -5.90 6.55
CA PHE A 5 -4.15 -5.05 7.11
C PHE A 5 -3.76 -4.48 8.49
N THR A 6 -3.05 -5.25 9.33
CA THR A 6 -2.60 -4.78 10.64
C THR A 6 -1.46 -3.79 10.50
N THR A 7 -0.49 -4.09 9.63
CA THR A 7 0.68 -3.23 9.38
C THR A 7 0.30 -1.91 8.72
N PHE A 8 -0.66 -1.94 7.78
CA PHE A 8 -1.07 -0.78 6.97
C PHE A 8 -2.40 -0.17 7.39
N SER A 9 -2.88 -0.45 8.61
CA SER A 9 -4.19 0.03 9.10
C SER A 9 -4.37 1.55 8.99
N GLU A 10 -3.32 2.34 9.22
CA GLU A 10 -3.34 3.81 9.06
C GLU A 10 -3.46 4.23 7.59
N VAL A 11 -2.84 3.49 6.67
CA VAL A 11 -2.94 3.72 5.23
C VAL A 11 -4.36 3.44 4.73
N TYR A 12 -4.97 2.33 5.19
CA TYR A 12 -6.37 2.03 4.90
C TYR A 12 -7.33 3.08 5.46
N LEU A 13 -7.07 3.59 6.68
CA LEU A 13 -7.89 4.65 7.27
C LEU A 13 -7.79 5.98 6.49
N ALA A 14 -6.58 6.35 6.05
CA ALA A 14 -6.40 7.52 5.21
C ALA A 14 -7.06 7.37 3.83
N LEU A 15 -7.00 6.18 3.25
CA LEU A 15 -7.67 5.84 2.00
C LEU A 15 -9.20 6.01 2.12
N GLU A 16 -9.79 5.49 3.19
CA GLU A 16 -11.24 5.66 3.45
C GLU A 16 -11.61 7.15 3.56
N GLN A 17 -10.80 7.95 4.25
CA GLN A 17 -11.03 9.39 4.38
C GLN A 17 -10.92 10.11 3.04
N TYR A 18 -9.92 9.76 2.23
CA TYR A 18 -9.78 10.29 0.88
C TYR A 18 -10.99 9.97 0.02
N VAL A 19 -11.43 8.71 -0.03
CA VAL A 19 -12.60 8.29 -0.82
C VAL A 19 -13.86 9.00 -0.37
N ARG A 20 -14.06 9.17 0.95
CA ARG A 20 -15.21 9.92 1.47
C ARG A 20 -15.20 11.40 1.09
N SER A 21 -14.02 12.01 0.94
CA SER A 21 -13.87 13.44 0.62
C SER A 21 -13.90 13.72 -0.88
N VAL A 22 -13.26 12.88 -1.70
CA VAL A 22 -13.11 13.04 -3.15
C VAL A 22 -14.22 12.33 -3.92
N GLY A 23 -14.81 11.27 -3.35
CA GLY A 23 -15.83 10.44 -3.99
C GLY A 23 -15.28 9.36 -4.92
N ALA A 24 -13.96 9.16 -4.95
CA ALA A 24 -13.26 8.17 -5.75
C ALA A 24 -11.97 7.70 -5.04
N PRO A 25 -11.50 6.47 -5.31
CA PRO A 25 -10.18 6.04 -4.85
C PRO A 25 -9.06 6.86 -5.50
N PRO A 26 -7.94 7.08 -4.80
CA PRO A 26 -6.74 7.65 -5.40
C PRO A 26 -6.24 6.72 -6.51
N ARG A 27 -5.61 7.32 -7.50
CA ARG A 27 -4.96 6.62 -8.61
C ARG A 27 -3.68 5.94 -8.15
N GLN A 28 -3.01 6.48 -7.15
CA GLN A 28 -1.78 5.94 -6.57
C GLN A 28 -1.61 6.33 -5.11
N ILE A 29 -0.79 5.55 -4.40
CA ILE A 29 -0.38 5.81 -3.02
C ILE A 29 1.14 5.96 -3.01
N SER A 30 1.66 7.10 -2.54
CA SER A 30 3.10 7.22 -2.29
C SER A 30 3.39 6.90 -0.84
N LEU A 31 4.33 5.98 -0.61
CA LEU A 31 4.78 5.57 0.70
C LEU A 31 6.24 6.00 0.94
N PRO A 32 6.59 6.30 2.20
CA PRO A 32 7.97 6.50 2.60
C PRO A 32 8.72 5.18 2.53
N SER A 33 10.05 5.26 2.47
CA SER A 33 10.94 4.11 2.27
C SER A 33 10.64 2.94 3.22
N VAL A 34 10.46 3.22 4.51
CA VAL A 34 10.22 2.19 5.52
C VAL A 34 8.95 1.38 5.22
N LEU A 35 7.83 2.07 4.96
CA LEU A 35 6.55 1.43 4.68
C LEU A 35 6.56 0.73 3.31
N TYR A 36 7.22 1.32 2.31
CA TYR A 36 7.33 0.71 0.99
C TYR A 36 8.06 -0.64 1.04
N PHE A 37 9.21 -0.71 1.71
CA PHE A 37 9.97 -1.96 1.82
C PHE A 37 9.25 -3.00 2.66
N GLN A 38 8.53 -2.60 3.72
CA GLN A 38 7.67 -3.52 4.46
C GLN A 38 6.57 -4.13 3.58
N LEU A 39 5.91 -3.33 2.73
CA LEU A 39 4.91 -3.84 1.81
C LEU A 39 5.51 -4.83 0.79
N LEU A 40 6.69 -4.49 0.26
CA LEU A 40 7.43 -5.32 -0.67
C LEU A 40 7.80 -6.68 -0.05
N GLU A 41 8.29 -6.69 1.18
CA GLU A 41 8.61 -7.91 1.92
C GLU A 41 7.36 -8.79 2.11
N ILE A 42 6.24 -8.21 2.54
CA ILE A 42 5.02 -8.98 2.74
C ILE A 42 4.50 -9.57 1.42
N GLN A 43 4.55 -8.81 0.31
CA GLN A 43 4.14 -9.34 -0.99
C GLN A 43 5.08 -10.44 -1.50
N ALA A 44 6.38 -10.35 -1.19
CA ALA A 44 7.33 -11.39 -1.54
C ALA A 44 7.02 -12.67 -0.76
N GLU A 45 6.77 -12.56 0.53
CA GLU A 45 6.33 -13.68 1.37
C GLU A 45 5.02 -14.30 0.85
N GLN A 46 4.03 -13.48 0.50
CA GLN A 46 2.75 -13.96 -0.04
C GLN A 46 2.92 -14.68 -1.38
N ALA A 47 3.72 -14.14 -2.29
CA ALA A 47 4.00 -14.75 -3.58
C ALA A 47 4.69 -16.11 -3.42
N MET A 48 5.67 -16.19 -2.52
CA MET A 48 6.35 -17.43 -2.16
C MET A 48 5.41 -18.47 -1.54
N LEU A 49 4.53 -18.06 -0.62
CA LEU A 49 3.56 -18.94 0.03
C LEU A 49 2.50 -19.46 -0.95
N ALA A 50 2.12 -18.66 -1.94
CA ALA A 50 1.15 -19.02 -2.97
C ALA A 50 1.75 -19.80 -4.15
N ASP A 51 3.07 -20.08 -4.15
CA ASP A 51 3.81 -20.64 -5.29
C ASP A 51 3.53 -19.88 -6.59
N SER A 52 3.53 -18.55 -6.48
CA SER A 52 3.18 -17.61 -7.55
C SER A 52 4.33 -16.68 -7.87
N GLU A 53 4.33 -16.10 -9.07
CA GLU A 53 5.32 -15.10 -9.45
C GLU A 53 5.16 -13.83 -8.61
N PHE A 54 6.29 -13.26 -8.18
CA PHE A 54 6.30 -11.96 -7.53
C PHE A 54 5.83 -10.86 -8.51
N PRO A 55 4.91 -9.98 -8.11
CA PRO A 55 4.32 -9.01 -9.03
C PRO A 55 5.37 -8.02 -9.57
N CYS A 56 5.18 -7.61 -10.83
CA CYS A 56 6.07 -6.64 -11.49
C CYS A 56 5.90 -5.19 -10.98
N TYR A 57 4.88 -4.93 -10.18
CA TYR A 57 4.59 -3.63 -9.56
C TYR A 57 4.06 -3.85 -8.15
N ILE A 58 4.34 -2.91 -7.25
CA ILE A 58 3.81 -2.94 -5.88
C ILE A 58 2.45 -2.24 -5.87
N TYR A 59 1.49 -2.86 -5.21
CA TYR A 59 0.12 -2.35 -5.11
C TYR A 59 -0.44 -2.61 -3.70
N LEU A 60 -1.52 -1.94 -3.34
CA LEU A 60 -2.27 -2.23 -2.13
C LEU A 60 -3.65 -2.71 -2.54
N THR A 61 -4.01 -3.94 -2.17
CA THR A 61 -5.35 -4.46 -2.43
C THR A 61 -6.34 -3.84 -1.46
N THR A 62 -7.38 -3.21 -2.01
CA THR A 62 -8.42 -2.50 -1.26
C THR A 62 -9.80 -2.95 -1.72
N GLU A 63 -10.85 -2.55 -1.01
CA GLU A 63 -12.24 -2.74 -1.45
C GLU A 63 -12.57 -2.02 -2.78
N TYR A 64 -11.75 -1.03 -3.15
CA TYR A 64 -11.89 -0.26 -4.39
C TYR A 64 -11.08 -0.85 -5.56
N GLY A 65 -10.40 -1.98 -5.33
CA GLY A 65 -9.47 -2.61 -6.27
C GLY A 65 -8.01 -2.46 -5.84
N ASP A 66 -7.09 -2.90 -6.70
CA ASP A 66 -5.66 -2.76 -6.48
C ASP A 66 -5.21 -1.34 -6.84
N ILE A 67 -4.63 -0.64 -5.86
CA ILE A 67 -4.11 0.71 -6.04
C ILE A 67 -2.58 0.65 -6.11
N PRO A 68 -1.94 1.15 -7.18
CA PRO A 68 -0.48 1.11 -7.30
C PRO A 68 0.19 1.95 -6.20
N VAL A 69 1.32 1.43 -5.72
CA VAL A 69 2.11 2.05 -4.65
C VAL A 69 3.46 2.48 -5.21
N LEU A 70 3.83 3.74 -4.95
CA LEU A 70 5.11 4.31 -5.33
C LEU A 70 5.97 4.56 -4.09
N LEU A 71 7.28 4.41 -4.27
CA LEU A 71 8.26 4.87 -3.31
C LEU A 71 8.47 6.38 -3.50
N ASP A 72 8.29 7.15 -2.43
CA ASP A 72 8.71 8.55 -2.36
C ASP A 72 9.71 8.70 -1.21
N ASP A 73 10.98 8.90 -1.56
CA ASP A 73 12.08 9.02 -0.60
C ASP A 73 12.15 10.40 0.06
N GLN A 74 11.31 11.35 -0.36
CA GLN A 74 11.18 12.67 0.23
C GLN A 74 10.07 12.72 1.29
N LEU A 75 9.21 11.69 1.37
CA LEU A 75 8.20 11.58 2.43
C LEU A 75 8.87 11.26 3.77
N GLU A 76 8.43 11.96 4.81
CA GLU A 76 8.76 11.59 6.19
C GLU A 76 8.17 10.20 6.54
N ASP A 77 8.85 9.45 7.41
CA ASP A 77 8.53 8.04 7.72
C ASP A 77 7.08 7.75 8.13
N ASN A 78 6.33 8.76 8.58
CA ASN A 78 4.93 8.65 9.02
C ASN A 78 3.92 9.35 8.10
N TYR A 79 4.34 9.78 6.90
CA TYR A 79 3.47 10.47 5.95
C TYR A 79 3.26 9.64 4.70
N ILE A 80 2.05 9.67 4.18
CA ILE A 80 1.67 9.05 2.91
C ILE A 80 1.03 10.12 2.01
N SER A 81 1.20 9.96 0.69
CA SER A 81 0.50 10.80 -0.30
C SER A 81 -0.56 9.99 -1.01
N LEU A 82 -1.74 10.59 -1.22
CA LEU A 82 -2.86 10.01 -1.95
C LEU A 82 -3.22 10.96 -3.11
N GLU A 83 -3.10 10.48 -4.34
CA GLU A 83 -3.27 11.28 -5.57
C GLU A 83 -4.30 10.70 -6.53
#